data_AF-A0A422PMT6-F1
#
_entry.id   AF-A0A422PMT6-F1
#
_cell.length_a   1.000
_cell.length_b   1.000
_cell.length_c   1.000
_cell.angle_alpha   90.00
_cell.angle_beta   90.00
_cell.angle_gamma   90.00
#
_symmetry.space_group_name_H-M   'P 1'
#
loop_
_entity.id
_entity.type
_entity.pdbx_description
1 polymer ?
#
loop_
_entity_poly.entity_id
_entity_poly.type
_entity_poly.pdbx_seq_one_letter_code
_entity_poly.pdbx_strand_id
1 'polypeptide(L)'
;MEEARAAMARSSCDPASGDFPTLTEAATAIMTPEELQSLRRNLTEEKIAHAKYLREHPEIDAIMRYAMRKLLMQRPEEPVGVLLEFFAHGNLSNELQRRSEKEERMQRLAALQQERGMMRVWPS
;
A
#
# COMPACT_ATOMS: atom_id res chain seq x y z
N MET A 1 6.23 -34.14 -55.68
CA MET A 1 5.46 -34.18 -54.42
C MET A 1 6.32 -33.57 -53.33
N GLU A 2 6.40 -32.23 -53.26
CA GLU A 2 7.34 -31.56 -52.35
C GLU A 2 6.83 -30.17 -51.91
N GLU A 3 5.55 -30.05 -51.54
CA GLU A 3 4.95 -28.77 -51.08
C GLU A 3 4.14 -28.93 -49.78
N ALA A 4 4.59 -29.76 -48.84
CA ALA A 4 3.84 -30.03 -47.61
C ALA A 4 4.55 -29.62 -46.30
N ARG A 5 5.61 -28.79 -46.33
CA ARG A 5 6.40 -28.48 -45.11
C ARG A 5 6.68 -27.00 -44.80
N ALA A 6 6.07 -26.05 -45.52
CA ALA A 6 6.37 -24.63 -45.33
C ALA A 6 5.32 -23.83 -44.51
N ALA A 7 4.25 -24.46 -44.01
CA ALA A 7 3.15 -23.74 -43.34
C ALA A 7 3.18 -23.75 -41.80
N MET A 8 4.30 -24.09 -41.17
CA MET A 8 4.49 -23.93 -39.71
C MET A 8 5.50 -22.83 -39.39
N ALA A 9 5.41 -21.73 -40.14
CA ALA A 9 6.02 -20.47 -39.75
C ALA A 9 5.25 -19.91 -38.55
N ARG A 10 5.70 -20.32 -37.36
CA ARG A 10 5.76 -19.53 -36.13
C ARG A 10 4.84 -18.31 -36.14
N SER A 11 3.62 -18.49 -35.62
CA SER A 11 2.78 -17.39 -35.15
C SER A 11 3.49 -16.74 -33.96
N SER A 12 4.43 -15.86 -34.28
CA SER A 12 5.07 -14.93 -33.37
C SER A 12 4.01 -13.90 -32.99
N CYS A 13 3.30 -14.14 -31.88
CA CYS A 13 2.38 -13.16 -31.32
C CYS A 13 3.21 -11.99 -30.77
N ASP A 14 3.28 -10.91 -31.55
CA ASP A 14 4.00 -9.69 -31.22
C ASP A 14 3.07 -8.82 -30.35
N PRO A 15 3.36 -8.59 -29.05
CA PRO A 15 2.45 -7.92 -28.11
C PRO A 15 2.14 -6.45 -28.44
N ALA A 16 2.79 -5.90 -29.48
CA ALA A 16 2.61 -4.54 -29.97
C ALA A 16 1.71 -4.45 -31.22
N SER A 17 1.26 -5.56 -31.81
CA SER A 17 0.20 -5.51 -32.84
C SER A 17 -1.09 -5.05 -32.17
N GLY A 18 -1.73 -4.00 -32.69
CA GLY A 18 -2.99 -3.43 -32.17
C GLY A 18 -4.22 -4.35 -32.23
N ASP A 19 -4.01 -5.68 -32.32
CA ASP A 19 -5.01 -6.74 -32.40
C ASP A 19 -5.31 -7.37 -31.03
N PHE A 20 -4.67 -6.92 -29.95
CA PHE A 20 -5.02 -7.38 -28.60
C PHE A 20 -6.27 -6.66 -28.11
N PRO A 21 -7.35 -7.39 -27.78
CA PRO A 21 -8.54 -6.78 -27.20
C PRO A 21 -8.15 -6.09 -25.89
N THR A 22 -8.72 -4.90 -25.69
CA THR A 22 -8.61 -4.24 -24.39
C THR A 22 -9.16 -5.17 -23.29
N LEU A 23 -8.67 -5.04 -22.05
CA LEU A 23 -9.16 -5.84 -20.92
C LEU A 23 -10.69 -5.84 -20.82
N THR A 24 -11.32 -4.73 -21.21
CA THR A 24 -12.77 -4.57 -21.27
C THR A 24 -13.40 -5.43 -22.37
N GLU A 25 -12.85 -5.41 -23.59
CA GLU A 25 -13.33 -6.20 -24.72
C GLU A 25 -13.15 -7.70 -24.50
N ALA A 26 -12.00 -8.10 -23.94
CA ALA A 26 -11.74 -9.48 -23.56
C ALA A 26 -12.72 -9.96 -22.47
N ALA A 27 -13.01 -9.11 -21.48
CA ALA A 27 -13.96 -9.44 -20.43
C ALA A 27 -15.40 -9.58 -20.96
N THR A 28 -15.82 -8.74 -21.92
CA THR A 28 -17.13 -8.88 -22.58
C THR A 28 -17.24 -10.07 -23.52
N ALA A 29 -16.12 -10.55 -24.06
CA ALA A 29 -16.10 -11.72 -24.94
C ALA A 29 -16.17 -13.05 -24.18
N ILE A 30 -15.74 -13.07 -22.91
CA ILE A 30 -15.61 -14.29 -22.10
C ILE A 30 -16.67 -14.38 -21.00
N MET A 31 -17.09 -13.24 -20.43
CA MET A 31 -18.01 -13.20 -19.29
C MET A 31 -19.42 -12.78 -19.70
N THR A 32 -20.40 -13.36 -19.04
CA THR A 32 -21.80 -12.92 -19.16
C THR A 32 -22.01 -11.52 -18.57
N PRO A 33 -23.05 -10.78 -19.00
CA PRO A 33 -23.38 -9.46 -18.44
C PRO A 33 -23.57 -9.47 -16.92
N GLU A 34 -24.16 -10.55 -16.38
CA GLU A 34 -24.38 -10.76 -14.95
C GLU A 34 -23.06 -10.95 -14.18
N GLU A 35 -22.13 -11.72 -14.74
CA GLU A 35 -20.79 -11.92 -14.16
C GLU A 35 -19.95 -10.64 -14.18
N LEU A 36 -20.05 -9.84 -15.25
CA LEU A 36 -19.41 -8.51 -15.30
C LEU A 36 -19.97 -7.56 -14.25
N GLN A 37 -21.29 -7.58 -14.04
CA GLN A 37 -21.92 -6.76 -13.01
C GLN A 37 -21.49 -7.19 -11.60
N SER A 38 -21.42 -8.50 -11.36
CA SER A 38 -20.88 -9.07 -10.12
C SER A 38 -19.41 -8.67 -9.90
N LEU A 39 -18.57 -8.76 -10.93
CA LEU A 39 -17.16 -8.35 -10.86
C LEU A 39 -17.01 -6.87 -10.52
N ARG A 40 -17.79 -6.00 -11.17
CA ARG A 40 -17.79 -4.55 -10.88
C ARG A 40 -18.23 -4.26 -9.44
N ARG A 41 -19.22 -5.00 -8.95
CA ARG A 41 -19.68 -4.88 -7.56
C ARG A 41 -18.58 -5.31 -6.59
N ASN A 42 -17.97 -6.46 -6.80
CA ASN A 42 -16.88 -6.97 -5.96
C ASN A 42 -15.68 -6.00 -5.95
N LEU A 43 -15.29 -5.47 -7.11
CA LEU A 43 -14.25 -4.44 -7.20
C LEU A 43 -14.58 -3.21 -6.34
N THR A 44 -15.84 -2.79 -6.34
CA THR A 44 -16.29 -1.64 -5.57
C THR A 44 -16.28 -1.93 -4.08
N GLU A 45 -16.77 -3.10 -3.68
CA GLU A 45 -16.77 -3.55 -2.28
C GLU A 45 -15.34 -3.67 -1.73
N GLU A 46 -14.42 -4.26 -2.49
CA GLU A 46 -13.00 -4.33 -2.15
C GLU A 46 -12.36 -2.93 -2.03
N LYS A 47 -12.62 -2.03 -2.99
CA LYS A 47 -12.14 -0.64 -2.90
C LYS A 47 -12.63 0.06 -1.62
N ILE A 48 -13.86 -0.18 -1.22
CA ILE A 48 -14.43 0.39 0.01
C ILE A 48 -13.76 -0.24 1.24
N ALA A 49 -13.59 -1.57 1.26
CA ALA A 49 -12.94 -2.27 2.36
C ALA A 49 -11.49 -1.80 2.55
N HIS A 50 -10.73 -1.71 1.46
CA HIS A 50 -9.37 -1.16 1.47
C HIS A 50 -9.34 0.30 1.96
N ALA A 51 -10.26 1.15 1.50
CA ALA A 51 -10.33 2.53 1.96
C ALA A 51 -10.69 2.65 3.45
N LYS A 52 -11.53 1.76 3.97
CA LYS A 52 -11.83 1.69 5.42
C LYS A 52 -10.60 1.26 6.20
N TYR A 53 -9.93 0.19 5.78
CA TYR A 53 -8.67 -0.26 6.38
C TYR A 53 -7.64 0.87 6.45
N LEU A 54 -7.43 1.60 5.34
CA LEU A 54 -6.48 2.72 5.32
C LEU A 54 -6.85 3.87 6.27
N ARG A 55 -8.14 4.08 6.57
CA ARG A 55 -8.59 5.12 7.50
C ARG A 55 -8.59 4.68 8.96
N GLU A 56 -8.90 3.41 9.20
CA GLU A 56 -9.11 2.86 10.55
C GLU A 56 -7.79 2.44 11.21
N HIS A 57 -6.73 2.20 10.43
CA HIS A 57 -5.48 1.66 10.93
C HIS A 57 -4.45 2.75 11.31
N PRO A 58 -4.09 2.88 12.61
CA PRO A 58 -3.20 3.95 13.10
C PRO A 58 -1.76 3.83 12.57
N GLU A 59 -1.37 2.65 12.10
CA GLU A 59 -0.06 2.40 11.47
C GLU A 59 0.10 3.21 10.16
N ILE A 60 -0.96 3.33 9.36
CA ILE A 60 -0.94 4.08 8.10
C ILE A 60 -0.74 5.57 8.39
N ASP A 61 -1.47 6.09 9.37
CA ASP A 61 -1.32 7.48 9.79
C ASP A 61 0.06 7.77 10.41
N ALA A 62 0.66 6.80 11.11
CA ALA A 62 2.04 6.90 11.59
C ALA A 62 3.06 6.99 10.44
N ILE A 63 2.89 6.16 9.41
CA ILE A 63 3.72 6.16 8.20
C ILE A 63 3.57 7.50 7.45
N MET A 64 2.33 7.95 7.23
CA MET A 64 2.05 9.19 6.50
C MET A 64 2.63 10.41 7.23
N ARG A 65 2.53 10.45 8.56
CA ARG A 65 3.17 11.51 9.36
C ARG A 65 4.69 11.50 9.25
N TYR A 66 5.31 10.33 9.14
CA TYR A 66 6.76 10.23 8.92
C TYR A 66 7.16 10.71 7.54
N ALA A 67 6.46 10.27 6.50
CA ALA A 67 6.66 10.71 5.12
C ALA A 67 6.54 12.23 5.02
N MET A 68 5.51 12.81 5.63
CA MET A 68 5.30 14.26 5.67
C MET A 68 6.40 14.99 6.42
N ARG A 69 6.83 14.48 7.58
CA ARG A 69 7.96 15.05 8.32
C ARG A 69 9.24 15.04 7.49
N LYS A 70 9.52 13.94 6.77
CA LYS A 70 10.70 13.83 5.90
C LYS A 70 10.69 14.91 4.81
N LEU A 71 9.56 15.10 4.14
CA LEU A 71 9.40 16.16 3.14
C LEU A 71 9.56 17.57 3.72
N LEU A 72 8.91 17.85 4.84
CA LEU A 72 8.96 19.18 5.46
C LEU A 72 10.35 19.54 5.97
N MET A 73 11.10 18.55 6.49
CA MET A 73 12.46 18.78 7.01
C MET A 73 13.50 18.85 5.91
N GLN A 74 13.43 17.98 4.90
CA GLN A 74 14.45 17.88 3.86
C GLN A 74 14.19 18.81 2.67
N ARG A 75 12.94 19.28 2.48
CA ARG A 75 12.49 20.11 1.36
C ARG A 75 13.14 19.73 0.03
N PRO A 76 13.01 18.45 -0.38
CA PRO A 76 13.64 17.99 -1.60
C PRO A 76 13.05 18.72 -2.83
N GLU A 77 13.88 18.91 -3.84
CA GLU A 77 13.48 19.48 -5.13
C GLU A 77 12.47 18.59 -5.85
N GLU A 78 12.60 17.27 -5.69
CA GLU A 78 11.65 16.28 -6.20
C GLU A 78 10.96 15.51 -5.05
N PRO A 79 9.86 16.02 -4.49
CA PRO A 79 9.18 15.38 -3.36
C PRO A 79 8.55 14.03 -3.73
N VAL A 80 8.11 13.85 -4.97
CA VAL A 80 7.45 12.62 -5.42
C VAL A 80 8.44 11.46 -5.49
N GLY A 81 9.60 11.64 -6.12
CA GLY A 81 10.66 10.63 -6.16
C GLY A 81 11.12 10.18 -4.78
N VAL A 82 11.34 11.13 -3.87
CA VAL A 82 11.74 10.82 -2.48
C VAL A 82 10.69 10.03 -1.72
N LEU A 83 9.40 10.32 -1.94
CA LEU A 83 8.32 9.54 -1.35
C LEU A 83 8.23 8.15 -1.96
N LEU A 84 8.35 8.01 -3.29
CA LEU A 84 8.34 6.73 -3.97
C LEU A 84 9.45 5.82 -3.46
N GLU A 85 10.68 6.33 -3.35
CA GLU A 85 11.78 5.59 -2.76
C GLU A 85 11.52 5.21 -1.30
N PHE A 86 10.95 6.14 -0.52
CA PHE A 86 10.60 5.90 0.88
C PHE A 86 9.55 4.80 1.04
N PHE A 87 8.52 4.75 0.21
CA PHE A 87 7.50 3.72 0.28
C PHE A 87 7.96 2.39 -0.34
N ALA A 88 8.81 2.43 -1.37
CA ALA A 88 9.29 1.23 -2.05
C ALA A 88 10.42 0.50 -1.31
N HIS A 89 11.31 1.23 -0.64
CA HIS A 89 12.50 0.67 0.03
C HIS A 89 12.53 0.94 1.54
N GLY A 90 11.57 1.70 2.05
CA GLY A 90 11.42 1.92 3.47
C GLY A 90 11.13 0.59 4.14
N ASN A 91 12.00 0.20 5.07
CA ASN A 91 11.74 -0.89 5.99
C ASN A 91 10.71 -0.41 7.02
N LEU A 92 9.49 -0.17 6.54
CA LEU A 92 8.37 0.48 7.24
C LEU A 92 8.04 -0.27 8.53
N SER A 93 8.15 -1.60 8.51
CA SER A 93 7.97 -2.47 9.67
C SER A 93 8.97 -2.15 10.79
N ASN A 94 10.24 -1.94 10.46
CA ASN A 94 11.27 -1.62 11.45
C ASN A 94 11.07 -0.23 12.06
N GLU A 95 10.60 0.74 11.26
CA GLU A 95 10.38 2.10 11.75
C GLU A 95 9.10 2.21 12.60
N LEU A 96 8.06 1.45 12.25
CA LEU A 96 6.87 1.28 13.08
C LEU A 96 7.20 0.59 14.41
N GLN A 97 8.03 -0.46 14.38
CA GLN A 97 8.42 -1.21 15.57
C GLN A 97 9.31 -0.38 16.51
N ARG A 98 10.25 0.40 15.99
CA ARG A 98 11.00 1.37 16.81
C ARG A 98 10.10 2.39 17.48
N ARG A 99 9.00 2.79 16.84
CA ARG A 99 8.06 3.77 17.38
C ARG A 99 7.22 3.17 18.50
N SER A 100 6.69 1.96 18.33
CA SER A 100 5.93 1.27 19.38
C SER A 100 6.79 1.05 20.63
N GLU A 101 8.04 0.63 20.47
CA GLU A 101 9.00 0.48 21.58
C GLU A 101 9.28 1.80 22.30
N LYS A 102 9.35 2.91 21.55
CA LYS A 102 9.60 4.25 22.10
C LYS A 102 8.38 4.78 22.85
N GLU A 103 7.18 4.54 22.32
CA GLU A 103 5.92 4.89 22.96
C GLU A 103 5.71 4.06 24.24
N GLU A 104 5.99 2.75 24.23
CA GLU A 104 5.97 1.91 25.44
C GLU A 104 6.95 2.39 26.51
N ARG A 105 8.19 2.72 26.14
CA ARG A 105 9.18 3.26 27.09
C ARG A 105 8.72 4.58 27.69
N MET A 106 8.08 5.44 26.88
CA MET A 106 7.57 6.73 27.34
C MET A 106 6.39 6.55 28.29
N GLN A 107 5.48 5.61 28.01
CA GLN A 107 4.39 5.24 28.91
C GLN A 107 4.90 4.67 30.23
N ARG A 108 5.94 3.82 30.20
CA ARG A 108 6.58 3.29 31.42
C ARG A 108 7.22 4.40 32.25
N LEU A 109 7.89 5.35 31.62
CA LEU A 109 8.47 6.51 32.32
C LEU A 109 7.40 7.43 32.91
N ALA A 110 6.29 7.65 32.20
CA ALA A 110 5.16 8.41 32.71
C ALA A 110 4.48 7.72 33.91
N ALA A 111 4.31 6.40 33.87
CA ALA A 111 3.79 5.62 34.99
C ALA A 111 4.67 5.75 36.24
N LEU A 112 6.00 5.63 36.09
CA LEU A 112 6.94 5.82 37.19
C LEU A 112 6.92 7.25 37.76
N GLN A 113 6.72 8.26 36.90
CA GLN A 113 6.55 9.64 37.33
C GLN A 113 5.23 9.85 38.09
N GLN A 114 4.16 9.17 37.68
CA GLN A 114 2.87 9.21 38.35
C GLN A 114 2.93 8.54 39.73
N GLU A 115 3.57 7.36 39.84
CA GLU A 115 3.82 6.69 41.12
C GLU A 115 4.66 7.55 42.08
N ARG A 116 5.72 8.20 41.57
CA ARG A 116 6.53 9.16 42.35
C ARG A 116 5.77 10.44 42.70
N GLY A 117 4.78 10.83 41.90
CA GLY A 117 3.88 11.95 42.19
C GLY A 117 2.90 11.64 43.32
N MET A 118 2.46 10.37 43.45
CA MET A 118 1.56 9.93 44.53
C MET A 118 2.24 9.74 45.89
N MET A 119 3.57 9.62 45.94
CA MET A 119 4.35 9.54 47.18
C MET A 119 4.75 10.90 47.79
N ARG A 120 4.35 12.04 47.20
CA ARG A 120 4.63 13.38 47.74
C ARG A 120 3.50 13.94 48.62
N VAL A 121 3.00 13.16 49.56
CA VAL A 121 2.31 13.70 50.75
C VAL A 121 3.23 13.42 51.93
N TRP A 122 4.13 14.36 52.22
CA TRP A 122 4.87 14.34 53.49
C TRP A 122 3.89 14.73 54.60
N PRO A 123 3.69 13.89 55.63
CA PRO A 123 2.89 14.27 56.78
C PRO A 123 3.69 15.30 57.60
N SER A 124 3.03 16.42 57.91
CA SER A 124 3.51 17.49 58.79
C SER A 124 3.72 17.03 60.23
#